data_AF-A0A948ZF85-F1
#
_entry.id   AF-A0A948ZF85-F1
#
_cell.length_a   1.000
_cell.length_b   1.000
_cell.length_c   1.000
_cell.angle_alpha   90.00
_cell.angle_beta   90.00
_cell.angle_gamma   90.00
#
_symmetry.space_group_name_H-M   'P 1'
#
loop_
_entity.id
_entity.type
_entity.pdbx_description
1 polymer ?
#
loop_
_entity_poly.entity_id
_entity_poly.type
_entity_poly.pdbx_seq_one_letter_code
_entity_poly.pdbx_strand_id
1 'polypeptide(L)'
;MENPKGKYFYLDLNPTKVLHDNGGFHYRNALRRLGPKECFKDDHLYTLYFGIYATDVIEKKFFGPIDQHGSDLVDFFAEYELNEKAHDGIHNFLRFIDAQKIRTPKGLDYLKKLGMTDDHQQSLNLMTMLWQANCTIWMEGVWEIVSCDNSPTKFIISDHPVTTYNKKLFPGSKFCKYPMDASISLLGTHTIFPLNLNRCLIITNLGYVRCPNANPLRERENPRYFAETIFDLRTIQTGRQISEEYVLAINYVIKKRAKRYVTASRKEWLYPEKKMKSTIWNKLGGKYFLMPDPRKVKFTTQFLAGYKDGSAWGQDEYGRWSDDKDPKVKKLRDKEFKEFEGHKKSWDSKFGPLDKEEWLKYI
;
A
#
# COMPACT_ATOMS: atom_id res chain seq x y z
N MET A 1 -8.14 -22.55 10.70
CA MET A 1 -7.45 -23.77 10.22
C MET A 1 -6.20 -23.35 9.46
N GLU A 2 -5.22 -22.76 10.14
CA GLU A 2 -4.17 -23.43 10.92
C GLU A 2 -3.27 -24.34 10.08
N ASN A 3 -2.05 -23.87 9.88
CA ASN A 3 -0.95 -24.61 9.30
C ASN A 3 -0.29 -25.39 10.45
N PRO A 4 -0.47 -26.73 10.54
CA PRO A 4 -0.20 -27.52 11.75
C PRO A 4 1.28 -27.63 12.15
N LYS A 5 2.19 -26.94 11.44
CA LYS A 5 3.62 -26.84 11.78
C LYS A 5 4.13 -25.39 11.90
N GLY A 6 3.27 -24.38 11.76
CA GLY A 6 3.66 -22.97 11.78
C GLY A 6 4.70 -22.57 10.73
N LYS A 7 4.86 -23.35 9.64
CA LYS A 7 5.89 -23.12 8.60
C LYS A 7 5.29 -22.72 7.26
N TYR A 8 5.76 -21.62 6.69
CA TYR A 8 5.35 -21.10 5.39
C TYR A 8 6.25 -21.59 4.26
N PHE A 9 5.71 -21.61 3.05
CA PHE A 9 6.51 -21.77 1.85
C PHE A 9 7.17 -20.44 1.52
N TYR A 10 8.51 -20.42 1.51
CA TYR A 10 9.34 -19.24 1.31
C TYR A 10 10.11 -19.38 -0.01
N LEU A 11 9.75 -18.56 -1.00
CA LEU A 11 10.29 -18.63 -2.36
C LEU A 11 11.28 -17.50 -2.60
N ASP A 12 12.49 -17.87 -2.97
CA ASP A 12 13.52 -17.01 -3.56
C ASP A 12 13.28 -16.87 -5.06
N LEU A 13 12.96 -15.66 -5.50
CA LEU A 13 12.74 -15.31 -6.90
C LEU A 13 14.05 -15.22 -7.69
N ASN A 14 15.20 -15.12 -7.00
CA ASN A 14 16.52 -15.05 -7.61
C ASN A 14 17.53 -15.87 -6.78
N PRO A 15 17.46 -17.22 -6.84
CA PRO A 15 18.34 -18.09 -6.06
C PRO A 15 19.81 -17.86 -6.39
N THR A 16 20.66 -17.79 -5.36
CA THR A 16 22.10 -17.56 -5.52
C THR A 16 22.78 -18.74 -6.24
N LYS A 17 23.62 -18.44 -7.24
CA LYS A 17 24.55 -19.38 -7.87
C LYS A 17 25.78 -19.55 -6.97
N VAL A 18 26.07 -20.78 -6.56
CA VAL A 18 27.25 -21.15 -5.75
C VAL A 18 28.25 -21.84 -6.67
N LEU A 19 29.47 -21.32 -6.72
CA LEU A 19 30.59 -21.92 -7.44
C LEU A 19 31.33 -22.89 -6.53
N HIS A 20 31.81 -24.00 -7.09
CA HIS A 20 32.65 -24.98 -6.42
C HIS A 20 34.11 -24.79 -6.85
N ASP A 21 35.04 -25.22 -5.99
CA ASP A 21 36.49 -25.11 -6.25
C ASP A 21 36.93 -25.87 -7.52
N ASN A 22 36.14 -26.86 -7.96
CA ASN A 22 36.36 -27.62 -9.19
C ASN A 22 35.81 -26.94 -10.46
N GLY A 23 35.36 -25.69 -10.39
CA GLY A 23 34.76 -24.94 -11.50
C GLY A 23 33.29 -25.27 -11.78
N GLY A 24 32.70 -26.25 -11.08
CA GLY A 24 31.27 -26.54 -11.13
C GLY A 24 30.41 -25.49 -10.42
N PHE A 25 29.09 -25.56 -10.57
CA PHE A 25 28.18 -24.70 -9.82
C PHE A 25 26.82 -25.37 -9.54
N HIS A 26 26.13 -24.88 -8.51
CA HIS A 26 24.71 -25.17 -8.29
C HIS A 26 23.95 -23.91 -7.88
N TYR A 27 22.63 -23.92 -8.03
CA TYR A 27 21.77 -22.88 -7.46
C TYR A 27 21.27 -23.32 -6.09
N ARG A 28 21.25 -22.40 -5.12
CA ARG A 28 20.58 -22.65 -3.85
C ARG A 28 19.11 -22.99 -4.08
N ASN A 29 18.56 -23.85 -3.23
CA ASN A 29 17.16 -24.23 -3.32
C ASN A 29 16.26 -22.98 -3.20
N ALA A 30 15.52 -22.69 -4.27
CA ALA A 30 14.65 -21.53 -4.35
C ALA A 30 13.46 -21.62 -3.37
N LEU A 31 12.95 -22.84 -3.10
CA LEU A 31 11.75 -23.01 -2.26
C LEU A 31 12.09 -23.69 -0.95
N ARG A 32 11.93 -22.95 0.15
CA ARG A 32 12.17 -23.42 1.52
C ARG A 32 10.85 -23.50 2.31
N ARG A 33 10.86 -24.22 3.43
CA ARG A 33 9.78 -24.19 4.43
C ARG A 33 10.30 -23.64 5.74
N LEU A 34 9.91 -22.41 6.07
CA LEU A 34 10.47 -21.64 7.19
C LEU A 34 9.37 -21.24 8.17
N GLY A 35 9.71 -21.11 9.45
CA GLY A 35 8.82 -20.50 10.44
C GLY A 35 8.76 -18.97 10.26
N PRO A 36 7.72 -18.28 10.76
CA PRO A 36 7.54 -16.85 10.57
C PRO A 36 8.76 -16.00 10.98
N LYS A 37 9.43 -16.33 12.10
CA LYS A 37 10.64 -15.62 12.56
C LYS A 37 11.85 -15.75 11.65
N GLU A 38 11.88 -16.78 10.80
CA GLU A 38 12.97 -17.03 9.84
C GLU A 38 12.64 -16.49 8.44
N CYS A 39 11.39 -16.10 8.19
CA CYS A 39 10.99 -15.44 6.95
C CYS A 39 11.44 -13.98 6.97
N PHE A 40 12.03 -13.50 5.86
CA PHE A 40 12.46 -12.11 5.69
C PHE A 40 13.46 -11.59 6.75
N LYS A 41 14.06 -12.51 7.52
CA LYS A 41 15.14 -12.19 8.45
C LYS A 41 16.38 -11.77 7.67
N ASP A 42 16.94 -10.63 8.04
CA ASP A 42 18.22 -10.13 7.54
C ASP A 42 19.03 -9.67 8.76
N ASP A 43 20.24 -10.19 8.89
CA ASP A 43 21.08 -9.90 10.05
C ASP A 43 21.74 -8.53 9.88
N HIS A 44 21.79 -7.75 10.96
CA HIS A 44 22.46 -6.44 11.02
C HIS A 44 21.89 -5.34 10.11
N LEU A 45 20.68 -5.51 9.56
CA LEU A 45 20.07 -4.54 8.65
C LEU A 45 19.98 -3.13 9.24
N TYR A 46 19.74 -3.02 10.56
CA TYR A 46 19.60 -1.74 11.27
C TYR A 46 20.72 -1.48 12.29
N THR A 47 21.81 -2.25 12.22
CA THR A 47 22.95 -2.05 13.11
C THR A 47 23.72 -0.80 12.69
N LEU A 48 23.91 0.13 13.64
CA LEU A 48 24.78 1.29 13.47
C LEU A 48 26.18 0.96 13.98
N TYR A 49 27.20 1.29 13.19
CA TYR A 49 28.61 1.10 13.56
C TYR A 49 29.25 2.44 13.92
N PHE A 50 30.05 2.44 14.98
CA PHE A 50 30.84 3.57 15.47
C PHE A 50 32.26 3.07 15.74
N GLY A 51 33.08 3.00 14.68
CA GLY A 51 34.38 2.33 14.73
C GLY A 51 34.21 0.83 14.99
N ILE A 52 34.75 0.34 16.11
CA ILE A 52 34.62 -1.07 16.54
C ILE A 52 33.32 -1.36 17.30
N TYR A 53 32.57 -0.34 17.67
CA TYR A 53 31.33 -0.49 18.42
C TYR A 53 30.14 -0.61 17.48
N ALA A 54 29.16 -1.43 17.85
CA ALA A 54 27.92 -1.62 17.12
C ALA A 54 26.72 -1.42 18.07
N THR A 55 25.63 -0.87 17.56
CA THR A 55 24.40 -0.66 18.33
C THR A 55 23.14 -0.98 17.53
N ASP A 56 22.12 -1.50 18.22
CA ASP A 56 20.81 -1.90 17.69
C ASP A 56 19.68 -0.93 18.09
N VAL A 57 20.05 0.32 18.41
CA VAL A 57 19.11 1.37 18.85
C VAL A 57 17.97 1.59 17.84
N ILE A 58 18.24 1.56 16.54
CA ILE A 58 17.19 1.70 15.52
C ILE A 58 16.16 0.56 15.63
N GLU A 59 16.62 -0.67 15.79
CA GLU A 59 15.72 -1.82 15.92
C GLU A 59 14.93 -1.76 17.23
N LYS A 60 15.61 -1.60 18.36
CA LYS A 60 14.99 -1.69 19.69
C LYS A 60 14.21 -0.45 20.11
N LYS A 61 14.73 0.75 19.86
CA LYS A 61 14.17 2.01 20.39
C LYS A 61 13.28 2.72 19.38
N PHE A 62 13.59 2.62 18.09
CA PHE A 62 12.80 3.28 17.05
C PHE A 62 11.71 2.35 16.49
N PHE A 63 12.06 1.17 15.98
CA PHE A 63 11.06 0.25 15.44
C PHE A 63 10.31 -0.56 16.49
N GLY A 64 10.93 -0.89 17.62
CA GLY A 64 10.28 -1.62 18.71
C GLY A 64 8.89 -1.08 19.09
N PRO A 65 8.76 0.22 19.45
CA PRO A 65 7.46 0.83 19.76
C PRO A 65 6.49 0.85 18.57
N ILE A 66 7.00 1.08 17.34
CA ILE A 66 6.17 1.11 16.13
C ILE A 66 5.57 -0.27 15.86
N ASP A 67 6.36 -1.33 16.00
CA ASP A 67 5.93 -2.71 15.79
C ASP A 67 4.95 -3.16 16.88
N GLN A 68 5.22 -2.80 18.14
CA GLN A 68 4.35 -3.13 19.27
C GLN A 68 2.95 -2.52 19.09
N HIS A 69 2.85 -1.23 18.76
CA HIS A 69 1.54 -0.60 18.54
C HIS A 69 0.91 -1.01 17.21
N GLY A 70 1.72 -1.23 16.18
CA GLY A 70 1.24 -1.50 14.83
C GLY A 70 0.66 -2.90 14.64
N SER A 71 1.25 -3.93 15.27
CA SER A 71 0.80 -5.32 15.09
C SER A 71 -0.67 -5.51 15.47
N ASP A 72 -1.08 -4.99 16.63
CA ASP A 72 -2.47 -5.10 17.11
C ASP A 72 -3.47 -4.29 16.26
N LEU A 73 -2.97 -3.29 15.53
CA LEU A 73 -3.75 -2.46 14.63
C LEU A 73 -3.94 -3.12 13.27
N VAL A 74 -3.01 -3.97 12.81
CA VAL A 74 -3.20 -4.73 11.56
C VAL A 74 -4.43 -5.63 11.66
N ASP A 75 -4.57 -6.37 12.76
CA ASP A 75 -5.73 -7.23 12.98
C ASP A 75 -7.01 -6.42 13.17
N PHE A 76 -6.95 -5.29 13.88
CA PHE A 76 -8.08 -4.38 14.03
C PHE A 76 -8.59 -3.84 12.69
N PHE A 77 -7.70 -3.32 11.84
CA PHE A 77 -8.11 -2.82 10.53
C PHE A 77 -8.52 -3.96 9.59
N ALA A 78 -8.02 -5.19 9.75
CA ALA A 78 -8.46 -6.32 8.94
C ALA A 78 -9.97 -6.61 9.09
N GLU A 79 -10.50 -6.44 10.29
CA GLU A 79 -11.92 -6.53 10.62
C GLU A 79 -12.46 -5.15 11.05
N TYR A 80 -12.12 -4.11 10.27
CA TYR A 80 -12.38 -2.73 10.63
C TYR A 80 -13.85 -2.47 10.98
N GLU A 81 -14.04 -1.88 12.16
CA GLU A 81 -15.29 -1.30 12.62
C GLU A 81 -15.03 0.10 13.20
N LEU A 82 -15.97 1.01 13.00
CA LEU A 82 -15.87 2.36 13.52
C LEU A 82 -16.12 2.37 15.03
N ASN A 83 -15.05 2.55 15.82
CA ASN A 83 -15.10 2.68 17.28
C ASN A 83 -13.92 3.53 17.78
N GLU A 84 -13.80 3.70 19.10
CA GLU A 84 -12.74 4.51 19.74
C GLU A 84 -11.33 4.03 19.35
N LYS A 85 -11.12 2.70 19.24
CA LYS A 85 -9.83 2.13 18.83
C LYS A 85 -9.41 2.58 17.43
N ALA A 86 -10.35 2.88 16.53
CA ALA A 86 -10.04 3.46 15.22
C ALA A 86 -9.43 4.87 15.35
N HIS A 87 -9.99 5.70 16.22
CA HIS A 87 -9.52 7.08 16.46
C HIS A 87 -8.11 7.06 17.07
N ASP A 88 -7.91 6.27 18.11
CA ASP A 88 -6.62 6.19 18.80
C ASP A 88 -5.54 5.50 17.94
N GLY A 89 -5.97 4.58 17.08
CA GLY A 89 -5.09 3.70 16.31
C GLY A 89 -4.63 4.24 14.96
N ILE A 90 -5.39 5.11 14.29
CA ILE A 90 -5.16 5.44 12.87
C ILE A 90 -3.75 5.97 12.58
N HIS A 91 -3.24 6.87 13.42
CA HIS A 91 -1.90 7.44 13.23
C HIS A 91 -0.80 6.38 13.44
N ASN A 92 -0.96 5.52 14.45
CA ASN A 92 -0.02 4.42 14.70
C ASN A 92 -0.05 3.39 13.58
N PHE A 93 -1.22 3.09 13.03
CA PHE A 93 -1.37 2.19 11.89
C PHE A 93 -0.69 2.73 10.63
N LEU A 94 -0.91 4.01 10.31
CA LEU A 94 -0.24 4.69 9.19
C LEU A 94 1.29 4.69 9.33
N ARG A 95 1.78 5.02 10.53
CA ARG A 95 3.22 4.99 10.85
C ARG A 95 3.79 3.59 10.69
N PHE A 96 3.05 2.57 11.11
CA PHE A 96 3.45 1.17 10.95
C PHE A 96 3.53 0.77 9.48
N ILE A 97 2.52 1.11 8.66
CA ILE A 97 2.54 0.83 7.22
C ILE A 97 3.73 1.53 6.56
N ASP A 98 3.96 2.82 6.84
CA ASP A 98 5.05 3.54 6.21
C ASP A 98 6.42 2.97 6.61
N ALA A 99 6.57 2.60 7.90
CA ALA A 99 7.73 1.88 8.38
C ALA A 99 7.93 0.56 7.61
N GLN A 100 6.88 -0.26 7.42
CA GLN A 100 6.95 -1.49 6.64
C GLN A 100 7.33 -1.27 5.16
N LYS A 101 7.15 -0.06 4.63
CA LYS A 101 7.60 0.29 3.28
C LYS A 101 9.08 0.63 3.24
N ILE A 102 9.51 1.54 4.12
CA ILE A 102 10.83 2.19 4.05
C ILE A 102 11.95 1.34 4.67
N ARG A 103 11.64 0.52 5.68
CA ARG A 103 12.65 -0.25 6.44
C ARG A 103 13.14 -1.52 5.76
N THR A 104 12.50 -1.92 4.66
CA THR A 104 12.87 -3.15 3.93
C THR A 104 14.21 -3.00 3.22
N PRO A 105 14.92 -4.09 2.88
CA PRO A 105 16.12 -3.99 2.06
C PRO A 105 15.90 -3.28 0.72
N LYS A 106 14.68 -3.34 0.15
CA LYS A 106 14.31 -2.56 -1.03
C LYS A 106 14.12 -1.07 -0.70
N GLY A 107 13.48 -0.77 0.43
CA GLY A 107 13.27 0.59 0.93
C GLY A 107 14.58 1.30 1.23
N LEU A 108 15.54 0.62 1.87
CA LEU A 108 16.88 1.18 2.11
C LEU A 108 17.64 1.42 0.80
N ASP A 109 17.55 0.51 -0.17
CA ASP A 109 18.15 0.73 -1.50
C ASP A 109 17.48 1.92 -2.23
N TYR A 110 16.16 2.11 -2.06
CA TYR A 110 15.45 3.30 -2.53
C TYR A 110 15.98 4.59 -1.88
N LEU A 111 16.24 4.58 -0.57
CA LEU A 111 16.81 5.74 0.13
C LEU A 111 18.24 6.05 -0.28
N LYS A 112 19.07 5.02 -0.47
CA LYS A 112 20.40 5.15 -1.08
C LYS A 112 20.32 5.84 -2.43
N LYS A 113 19.38 5.41 -3.28
CA LYS A 113 19.16 6.00 -4.59
C LYS A 113 18.70 7.46 -4.50
N LEU A 114 17.81 7.77 -3.57
CA LEU A 114 17.28 9.12 -3.34
C LEU A 114 18.34 10.08 -2.81
N GLY A 115 19.13 9.63 -1.83
CA GLY A 115 20.20 10.40 -1.19
C GLY A 115 21.51 10.42 -1.97
N MET A 116 21.57 9.78 -3.15
CA MET A 116 22.78 9.64 -3.96
C MET A 116 23.98 9.11 -3.15
N THR A 117 23.73 8.07 -2.32
CA THR A 117 24.73 7.49 -1.42
C THR A 117 24.69 5.98 -1.47
N ASP A 118 25.85 5.33 -1.42
CA ASP A 118 25.95 3.88 -1.23
C ASP A 118 26.18 3.50 0.24
N ASP A 119 26.39 4.50 1.11
CA ASP A 119 26.62 4.31 2.54
C ASP A 119 25.35 3.84 3.25
N HIS A 120 25.46 2.69 3.89
CA HIS A 120 24.38 2.09 4.66
C HIS A 120 23.96 2.97 5.84
N GLN A 121 24.90 3.59 6.55
CA GLN A 121 24.59 4.42 7.72
C GLN A 121 23.85 5.69 7.32
N GLN A 122 24.23 6.32 6.21
CA GLN A 122 23.47 7.45 5.64
C GLN A 122 22.06 7.05 5.23
N SER A 123 21.88 5.85 4.66
CA SER A 123 20.54 5.35 4.31
C SER A 123 19.65 5.14 5.55
N LEU A 124 20.22 4.71 6.68
CA LEU A 124 19.50 4.59 7.94
C LEU A 124 19.11 5.96 8.52
N ASN A 125 19.96 6.99 8.37
CA ASN A 125 19.61 8.36 8.76
C ASN A 125 18.49 8.94 7.88
N LEU A 126 18.55 8.73 6.56
CA LEU A 126 17.47 9.14 5.67
C LEU A 126 16.16 8.43 6.01
N MET A 127 16.22 7.16 6.41
CA MET A 127 15.05 6.39 6.84
C MET A 127 14.38 6.99 8.07
N THR A 128 15.15 7.37 9.09
CA THR A 128 14.60 7.99 10.32
C THR A 128 14.07 9.40 10.08
N MET A 129 14.51 10.09 9.01
CA MET A 129 13.95 11.38 8.59
C MET A 129 12.70 11.22 7.71
N LEU A 130 12.66 10.18 6.85
CA LEU A 130 11.64 10.05 5.81
C LEU A 130 10.51 9.07 6.14
N TRP A 131 10.61 8.30 7.21
CA TRP A 131 9.46 7.56 7.72
C TRP A 131 8.33 8.55 8.03
N GLN A 132 7.10 8.17 7.72
CA GLN A 132 5.88 8.98 7.71
C GLN A 132 5.68 9.89 6.50
N ALA A 133 6.60 9.94 5.51
CA ALA A 133 6.42 10.80 4.34
C ALA A 133 5.07 10.57 3.65
N ASN A 134 4.66 9.30 3.49
CA ASN A 134 3.46 8.96 2.72
C ASN A 134 2.15 9.10 3.52
N CYS A 135 2.20 9.33 4.84
CA CYS A 135 1.02 9.35 5.70
C CYS A 135 -0.01 10.39 5.24
N THR A 136 0.42 11.60 4.90
CA THR A 136 -0.47 12.67 4.40
C THR A 136 -1.21 12.22 3.14
N ILE A 137 -0.49 11.69 2.14
CA ILE A 137 -1.10 11.26 0.87
C ILE A 137 -2.06 10.09 1.08
N TRP A 138 -1.74 9.17 1.99
CA TRP A 138 -2.61 8.05 2.34
C TRP A 138 -3.87 8.51 3.09
N MET A 139 -3.77 9.45 4.03
CA MET A 139 -4.94 10.04 4.69
C MET A 139 -5.86 10.77 3.71
N GLU A 140 -5.32 11.43 2.70
CA GLU A 140 -6.10 12.07 1.63
C GLU A 140 -6.54 11.08 0.53
N GLY A 141 -6.35 9.78 0.73
CA GLY A 141 -6.73 8.71 -0.18
C GLY A 141 -8.06 8.05 0.21
N VAL A 142 -8.65 7.32 -0.72
CA VAL A 142 -9.82 6.46 -0.46
C VAL A 142 -9.34 5.08 -0.04
N TRP A 143 -9.75 4.65 1.15
CA TRP A 143 -9.37 3.38 1.74
C TRP A 143 -10.46 2.34 1.50
N GLU A 144 -10.05 1.16 1.08
CA GLU A 144 -10.92 0.02 0.95
C GLU A 144 -10.21 -1.24 1.47
N ILE A 145 -10.92 -1.99 2.30
CA ILE A 145 -10.49 -3.26 2.85
C ILE A 145 -11.30 -4.35 2.16
N VAL A 146 -10.64 -5.02 1.21
CA VAL A 146 -11.26 -6.09 0.44
C VAL A 146 -11.10 -7.42 1.15
N SER A 147 -12.10 -8.29 0.99
CA SER A 147 -12.04 -9.67 1.44
C SER A 147 -11.89 -10.64 0.26
N CYS A 148 -11.23 -11.77 0.51
CA CYS A 148 -11.18 -12.91 -0.39
C CYS A 148 -11.59 -14.23 0.29
N ASP A 149 -12.51 -14.20 1.24
CA ASP A 149 -12.94 -15.39 2.01
C ASP A 149 -13.35 -16.55 1.09
N ASN A 150 -14.06 -16.25 0.00
CA ASN A 150 -14.57 -17.22 -0.97
C ASN A 150 -13.53 -17.66 -2.02
N SER A 151 -12.32 -17.10 -1.97
CA SER A 151 -11.25 -17.37 -2.92
C SER A 151 -10.40 -18.58 -2.50
N PRO A 152 -10.14 -19.56 -3.37
CA PRO A 152 -9.27 -20.71 -3.05
C PRO A 152 -7.80 -20.30 -2.89
N THR A 153 -7.37 -19.23 -3.55
CA THR A 153 -6.07 -18.58 -3.31
C THR A 153 -6.24 -17.43 -2.33
N LYS A 154 -5.29 -17.31 -1.39
CA LYS A 154 -5.22 -16.25 -0.38
C LYS A 154 -4.06 -15.29 -0.64
N PHE A 155 -4.03 -14.16 0.03
CA PHE A 155 -2.98 -13.17 -0.19
C PHE A 155 -1.59 -13.70 0.21
N ILE A 156 -0.59 -13.38 -0.61
CA ILE A 156 0.82 -13.65 -0.30
C ILE A 156 1.47 -12.41 0.30
N ILE A 157 2.60 -12.60 0.99
CA ILE A 157 3.42 -11.50 1.53
C ILE A 157 4.80 -11.54 0.85
N SER A 158 5.44 -10.39 0.70
CA SER A 158 6.80 -10.28 0.17
C SER A 158 7.74 -9.60 1.16
N ASP A 159 9.03 -9.62 0.81
CA ASP A 159 10.07 -8.82 1.48
C ASP A 159 9.92 -7.30 1.28
N HIS A 160 8.91 -6.86 0.53
CA HIS A 160 8.45 -5.48 0.43
C HIS A 160 6.91 -5.41 0.60
N PRO A 161 6.40 -5.56 1.84
CA PRO A 161 4.98 -5.85 2.10
C PRO A 161 4.03 -4.72 1.68
N VAL A 162 4.49 -3.47 1.66
CA VAL A 162 3.70 -2.31 1.20
C VAL A 162 4.04 -1.98 -0.25
N THR A 163 3.26 -2.56 -1.14
CA THR A 163 3.50 -2.52 -2.58
C THR A 163 2.70 -1.41 -3.26
N THR A 164 3.21 -0.84 -4.35
CA THR A 164 2.44 0.08 -5.20
C THR A 164 2.14 -0.49 -6.59
N TYR A 165 0.98 -0.10 -7.12
CA TYR A 165 0.53 -0.45 -8.46
C TYR A 165 0.10 0.80 -9.20
N ASN A 166 0.62 0.99 -10.41
CA ASN A 166 0.10 1.95 -11.37
C ASN A 166 -0.04 1.24 -12.72
N LYS A 167 -1.22 1.31 -13.33
CA LYS A 167 -1.58 0.55 -14.53
C LYS A 167 -0.68 0.86 -15.74
N LYS A 168 0.00 2.01 -15.76
CA LYS A 168 0.94 2.41 -16.82
C LYS A 168 2.41 2.18 -16.47
N LEU A 169 2.74 1.80 -15.23
CA LEU A 169 4.12 1.63 -14.77
C LEU A 169 4.41 0.17 -14.40
N PHE A 170 4.74 -0.63 -15.41
CA PHE A 170 5.29 -1.97 -15.23
C PHE A 170 6.65 -1.91 -14.48
N PRO A 171 6.98 -2.89 -13.60
CA PRO A 171 8.24 -2.91 -12.86
C PRO A 171 9.52 -2.77 -13.70
N GLY A 172 9.55 -3.22 -14.95
CA GLY A 172 10.72 -3.00 -15.83
C GLY A 172 10.70 -1.67 -16.60
N SER A 173 9.73 -0.79 -16.35
CA SER A 173 9.71 0.55 -16.95
C SER A 173 10.83 1.43 -16.40
N LYS A 174 11.26 2.44 -17.16
CA LYS A 174 12.33 3.38 -16.77
C LYS A 174 12.10 3.98 -15.38
N PHE A 175 10.85 4.29 -15.03
CA PHE A 175 10.47 4.94 -13.78
C PHE A 175 10.30 3.98 -12.59
N CYS A 176 10.24 2.66 -12.84
CA CYS A 176 10.10 1.63 -11.81
C CYS A 176 11.27 0.64 -11.79
N LYS A 177 12.37 0.95 -12.50
CA LYS A 177 13.56 0.12 -12.44
C LYS A 177 14.04 0.08 -10.99
N TYR A 178 14.41 -1.11 -10.54
CA TYR A 178 14.92 -1.33 -9.19
C TYR A 178 15.92 -0.24 -8.78
N PRO A 179 15.83 0.32 -7.55
CA PRO A 179 14.91 -0.04 -6.46
C PRO A 179 13.54 0.67 -6.48
N MET A 180 13.25 1.46 -7.52
CA MET A 180 12.07 2.32 -7.57
C MET A 180 10.75 1.54 -7.72
N ASP A 181 9.68 2.10 -7.17
CA ASP A 181 8.31 1.71 -7.44
C ASP A 181 7.51 2.87 -8.04
N ALA A 182 6.25 2.64 -8.41
CA ALA A 182 5.39 3.74 -8.82
C ALA A 182 5.22 4.69 -7.62
N SER A 183 5.56 5.97 -7.81
CA SER A 183 5.42 6.97 -6.74
C SER A 183 3.97 7.05 -6.28
N ILE A 184 3.78 7.12 -4.97
CA ILE A 184 2.47 7.26 -4.31
C ILE A 184 1.84 8.63 -4.65
N SER A 185 2.66 9.61 -5.04
CA SER A 185 2.19 10.92 -5.49
C SER A 185 1.56 10.91 -6.88
N LEU A 186 1.82 9.88 -7.70
CA LEU A 186 1.16 9.78 -9.01
C LEU A 186 -0.32 9.45 -8.84
N LEU A 187 -1.15 10.12 -9.63
CA LEU A 187 -2.60 10.05 -9.54
C LEU A 187 -3.10 8.59 -9.60
N GLY A 188 -2.65 7.82 -10.59
CA GLY A 188 -3.13 6.45 -10.79
C GLY A 188 -2.38 5.39 -9.98
N THR A 189 -1.65 5.78 -8.94
CA THR A 189 -0.97 4.83 -8.05
C THR A 189 -1.89 4.39 -6.93
N HIS A 190 -1.99 3.07 -6.75
CA HIS A 190 -2.64 2.41 -5.64
C HIS A 190 -1.58 1.85 -4.69
N THR A 191 -1.83 1.95 -3.39
CA THR A 191 -1.04 1.24 -2.37
C THR A 191 -1.77 -0.03 -1.98
N ILE A 192 -1.04 -1.13 -1.87
CA ILE A 192 -1.56 -2.46 -1.56
C ILE A 192 -0.82 -2.97 -0.33
N PHE A 193 -1.57 -3.35 0.70
CA PHE A 193 -1.02 -3.91 1.92
C PHE A 193 -1.90 -5.09 2.40
N PRO A 194 -1.45 -6.35 2.26
CA PRO A 194 -2.13 -7.49 2.84
C PRO A 194 -2.14 -7.38 4.37
N LEU A 195 -3.34 -7.39 4.97
CA LEU A 195 -3.50 -7.30 6.43
C LEU A 195 -3.43 -8.69 7.06
N ASN A 196 -4.11 -9.66 6.43
CA ASN A 196 -4.02 -11.06 6.77
C ASN A 196 -4.21 -11.92 5.51
N LEU A 197 -4.41 -13.24 5.66
CA LEU A 197 -4.62 -14.14 4.52
C LEU A 197 -5.84 -13.78 3.67
N ASN A 198 -6.90 -13.24 4.29
CA ASN A 198 -8.18 -12.99 3.65
C ASN A 198 -8.46 -11.51 3.38
N ARG A 199 -7.75 -10.60 4.03
CA ARG A 199 -8.01 -9.14 4.01
C ARG A 199 -6.83 -8.39 3.42
N CYS A 200 -7.11 -7.43 2.55
CA CYS A 200 -6.09 -6.54 2.00
C CYS A 200 -6.59 -5.10 1.99
N LEU A 201 -5.76 -4.19 2.52
CA LEU A 201 -5.95 -2.76 2.41
C LEU A 201 -5.49 -2.28 1.04
N ILE A 202 -6.36 -1.53 0.38
CA ILE A 202 -6.09 -0.83 -0.87
C ILE A 202 -6.34 0.66 -0.61
N ILE A 203 -5.33 1.48 -0.89
CA ILE A 203 -5.46 2.94 -0.82
C ILE A 203 -5.34 3.48 -2.24
N THR A 204 -6.36 4.21 -2.68
CA THR A 204 -6.43 4.81 -4.02
C THR A 204 -6.48 6.32 -3.90
N ASN A 205 -5.76 7.03 -4.78
CA ASN A 205 -5.82 8.48 -4.81
C ASN A 205 -7.24 8.99 -5.10
N LEU A 206 -7.74 9.94 -4.30
CA LEU A 206 -9.09 10.50 -4.45
C LEU A 206 -9.35 11.02 -5.87
N GLY A 207 -8.40 11.77 -6.45
CA GLY A 207 -8.56 12.32 -7.79
C GLY A 207 -8.63 11.26 -8.89
N TYR A 208 -8.08 10.06 -8.65
CA TYR A 208 -8.20 8.95 -9.59
C TYR A 208 -9.54 8.25 -9.48
N VAL A 209 -10.08 8.12 -8.26
CA VAL A 209 -11.45 7.63 -8.06
C VAL A 209 -12.45 8.58 -8.71
N ARG A 210 -12.24 9.90 -8.61
CA ARG A 210 -13.13 10.90 -9.23
C ARG A 210 -12.97 10.97 -10.74
N CYS A 211 -11.74 10.87 -11.25
CA CYS A 211 -11.44 10.98 -12.67
C CYS A 211 -10.63 9.77 -13.18
N PRO A 212 -11.24 8.59 -13.34
CA PRO A 212 -10.53 7.35 -13.71
C PRO A 212 -9.91 7.37 -15.12
N ASN A 213 -10.41 8.26 -15.99
CA ASN A 213 -9.91 8.45 -17.35
C ASN A 213 -8.72 9.43 -17.42
N ALA A 214 -8.39 10.11 -16.33
CA ALA A 214 -7.24 11.00 -16.27
C ALA A 214 -5.93 10.23 -16.49
N ASN A 215 -4.90 10.94 -16.96
CA ASN A 215 -3.57 10.34 -17.12
C ASN A 215 -3.07 9.83 -15.74
N PRO A 216 -2.88 8.51 -15.55
CA PRO A 216 -2.46 7.96 -14.27
C PRO A 216 -1.00 8.29 -13.91
N LEU A 217 -0.24 8.86 -14.85
CA LEU A 217 1.15 9.28 -14.67
C LEU A 217 1.30 10.76 -14.28
N ARG A 218 0.20 11.53 -14.20
CA ARG A 218 0.30 12.90 -13.67
C ARG A 218 0.39 12.86 -12.15
N GLU A 219 1.04 13.85 -11.56
CA GLU A 219 0.99 14.06 -10.12
C GLU A 219 -0.44 14.31 -9.65
N ARG A 220 -0.79 13.80 -8.46
CA ARG A 220 -2.04 14.12 -7.80
C ARG A 220 -2.15 15.62 -7.55
N GLU A 221 -3.35 16.10 -7.26
CA GLU A 221 -3.50 17.46 -6.78
C GLU A 221 -2.85 17.58 -5.41
N ASN A 222 -2.05 18.64 -5.23
CA ASN A 222 -1.37 19.01 -3.98
C ASN A 222 -0.61 17.83 -3.31
N PRO A 223 0.42 17.25 -3.96
CA PRO A 223 1.18 16.13 -3.41
C PRO A 223 2.09 16.60 -2.26
N ARG A 224 1.58 16.58 -1.03
CA ARG A 224 2.30 17.00 0.17
C ARG A 224 2.78 15.80 0.98
N TYR A 225 3.99 15.93 1.52
CA TYR A 225 4.56 15.00 2.50
C TYR A 225 4.65 15.72 3.85
N PHE A 226 4.48 14.99 4.95
CA PHE A 226 4.57 15.52 6.33
C PHE A 226 3.62 16.68 6.66
N ALA A 227 2.54 16.87 5.90
CA ALA A 227 1.57 17.92 6.17
C ALA A 227 0.45 17.41 7.10
N GLU A 228 -0.10 18.33 7.88
CA GLU A 228 -1.31 18.10 8.66
C GLU A 228 -2.51 17.93 7.74
N THR A 229 -3.35 16.95 8.07
CA THR A 229 -4.58 16.64 7.34
C THR A 229 -5.57 15.92 8.26
N ILE A 230 -6.83 15.86 7.86
CA ILE A 230 -7.90 15.17 8.59
C ILE A 230 -8.34 13.96 7.77
N PHE A 231 -8.54 12.85 8.46
CA PHE A 231 -9.07 11.62 7.86
C PHE A 231 -10.42 11.28 8.48
N ASP A 232 -11.44 11.14 7.64
CA ASP A 232 -12.76 10.69 8.08
C ASP A 232 -12.81 9.16 8.12
N LEU A 233 -12.68 8.60 9.32
CA LEU A 233 -12.71 7.17 9.57
C LEU A 233 -13.99 6.48 9.07
N ARG A 234 -15.12 7.20 8.97
CA ARG A 234 -16.39 6.66 8.45
C ARG A 234 -16.32 6.32 6.95
N THR A 235 -15.32 6.85 6.24
CA THR A 235 -15.18 6.68 4.78
C THR A 235 -14.44 5.41 4.39
N ILE A 236 -13.85 4.68 5.34
CA ILE A 236 -13.19 3.39 5.06
C ILE A 236 -14.24 2.41 4.53
N GLN A 237 -14.04 1.94 3.31
CA GLN A 237 -14.94 0.99 2.68
C GLN A 237 -14.57 -0.44 3.11
N THR A 238 -15.56 -1.21 3.53
CA THR A 238 -15.41 -2.63 3.89
C THR A 238 -16.49 -3.47 3.21
N GLY A 239 -16.40 -4.80 3.34
CA GLY A 239 -17.45 -5.74 2.91
C GLY A 239 -17.35 -6.23 1.46
N ARG A 240 -16.51 -5.64 0.61
CA ARG A 240 -16.36 -6.11 -0.78
C ARG A 240 -15.62 -7.44 -0.84
N GLN A 241 -16.31 -8.49 -1.29
CA GLN A 241 -15.68 -9.75 -1.69
C GLN A 241 -15.15 -9.69 -3.12
N ILE A 242 -13.88 -10.08 -3.29
CA ILE A 242 -13.22 -10.10 -4.59
C ILE A 242 -13.11 -11.52 -5.13
N SER A 243 -13.11 -11.65 -6.46
CA SER A 243 -12.99 -12.94 -7.14
C SER A 243 -11.56 -13.50 -7.09
N GLU A 244 -11.41 -14.80 -7.32
CA GLU A 244 -10.09 -15.46 -7.46
C GLU A 244 -9.21 -14.76 -8.50
N GLU A 245 -9.77 -14.34 -9.64
CA GLU A 245 -9.02 -13.61 -10.69
C GLU A 245 -8.42 -12.30 -10.14
N TYR A 246 -9.14 -11.62 -9.26
CA TYR A 246 -8.71 -10.39 -8.62
C TYR A 246 -7.62 -10.65 -7.56
N VAL A 247 -7.76 -11.71 -6.75
CA VAL A 247 -6.72 -12.13 -5.79
C VAL A 247 -5.43 -12.50 -6.50
N LEU A 248 -5.53 -13.28 -7.58
CA LEU A 248 -4.36 -13.67 -8.38
C LEU A 248 -3.66 -12.44 -8.97
N ALA A 249 -4.41 -11.44 -9.44
CA ALA A 249 -3.85 -10.18 -9.93
C ALA A 249 -3.12 -9.40 -8.81
N ILE A 250 -3.69 -9.30 -7.61
CA ILE A 250 -3.02 -8.66 -6.46
C ILE A 250 -1.74 -9.42 -6.09
N ASN A 251 -1.81 -10.74 -5.96
CA ASN A 251 -0.65 -11.57 -5.65
C ASN A 251 0.44 -11.46 -6.72
N TYR A 252 0.07 -11.35 -7.99
CA TYR A 252 1.03 -11.13 -9.08
C TYR A 252 1.72 -9.76 -8.97
N VAL A 253 0.98 -8.71 -8.60
CA VAL A 253 1.56 -7.39 -8.33
C VAL A 253 2.56 -7.47 -7.17
N ILE A 254 2.17 -8.07 -6.03
CA ILE A 254 3.03 -8.25 -4.85
C ILE A 254 4.30 -9.00 -5.25
N LYS A 255 4.17 -10.14 -5.95
CA LYS A 255 5.30 -10.95 -6.39
C LYS A 255 6.25 -10.21 -7.34
N LYS A 256 5.71 -9.40 -8.26
CA LYS A 256 6.52 -8.63 -9.21
C LYS A 256 7.17 -7.39 -8.60
N ARG A 257 6.71 -6.95 -7.42
CA ARG A 257 7.22 -5.80 -6.69
C ARG A 257 8.13 -6.18 -5.52
N ALA A 258 8.14 -7.45 -5.13
CA ALA A 258 9.12 -8.03 -4.22
C ALA A 258 10.57 -7.75 -4.69
N LYS A 259 11.51 -7.62 -3.75
CA LYS A 259 12.93 -7.55 -4.07
C LYS A 259 13.46 -8.92 -4.45
N ARG A 260 13.18 -9.92 -3.62
CA ARG A 260 13.72 -11.27 -3.77
C ARG A 260 12.81 -12.36 -3.27
N TYR A 261 12.08 -12.14 -2.17
CA TYR A 261 11.36 -13.21 -1.50
C TYR A 261 9.85 -12.96 -1.44
N VAL A 262 9.09 -14.05 -1.60
CA VAL A 262 7.66 -14.11 -1.31
C VAL A 262 7.32 -15.34 -0.46
N THR A 263 6.29 -15.21 0.37
CA THR A 263 5.86 -16.27 1.30
C THR A 263 4.35 -16.51 1.26
N ALA A 264 3.94 -17.75 1.49
CA ALA A 264 2.55 -18.16 1.52
C ALA A 264 2.33 -19.42 2.38
N SER A 265 1.11 -19.61 2.88
CA SER A 265 0.74 -20.84 3.62
C SER A 265 0.66 -22.07 2.73
N ARG A 266 0.35 -21.90 1.43
CA ARG A 266 0.32 -22.98 0.44
C ARG A 266 1.23 -22.69 -0.74
N LYS A 267 1.87 -23.73 -1.27
CA LYS A 267 2.89 -23.63 -2.33
C LYS A 267 2.31 -23.06 -3.62
N GLU A 268 1.11 -23.45 -3.97
CA GLU A 268 0.41 -23.06 -5.19
C GLU A 268 0.08 -21.56 -5.24
N TRP A 269 -0.10 -20.91 -4.09
CA TRP A 269 -0.39 -19.47 -4.01
C TRP A 269 0.79 -18.60 -4.42
N LEU A 270 2.02 -19.14 -4.36
CA LEU A 270 3.25 -18.43 -4.76
C LEU A 270 3.39 -18.26 -6.27
N TYR A 271 2.53 -18.88 -7.08
CA TYR A 271 2.61 -18.86 -8.55
C TYR A 271 1.30 -18.38 -9.18
N PRO A 272 0.83 -17.15 -8.85
CA PRO A 272 -0.43 -16.64 -9.39
C PRO A 272 -0.43 -16.62 -10.93
N GLU A 273 0.72 -16.37 -11.55
CA GLU A 273 0.88 -16.32 -13.00
C GLU A 273 0.47 -17.61 -13.73
N LYS A 274 0.47 -18.77 -13.04
CA LYS A 274 0.08 -20.06 -13.63
C LYS A 274 -1.44 -20.20 -13.79
N LYS A 275 -2.22 -19.45 -13.03
CA LYS A 275 -3.70 -19.49 -13.03
C LYS A 275 -4.33 -18.28 -13.71
N MET A 276 -3.56 -17.24 -14.00
CA MET A 276 -4.06 -15.99 -14.58
C MET A 276 -4.29 -16.12 -16.08
N LYS A 277 -5.38 -15.53 -16.57
CA LYS A 277 -5.68 -15.44 -18.01
C LYS A 277 -4.69 -14.56 -18.77
N SER A 278 -4.14 -13.54 -18.10
CA SER A 278 -3.21 -12.58 -18.69
C SER A 278 -2.28 -12.03 -17.62
N THR A 279 -1.00 -11.94 -17.97
CA THR A 279 0.07 -11.33 -17.15
C THR A 279 0.46 -9.94 -17.63
N ILE A 280 -0.26 -9.41 -18.64
CA ILE A 280 -0.03 -8.08 -19.20
C ILE A 280 -0.41 -7.03 -18.15
N TRP A 281 0.59 -6.27 -17.68
CA TRP A 281 0.49 -5.36 -16.53
C TRP A 281 -0.69 -4.38 -16.60
N ASN A 282 -0.89 -3.75 -17.76
CA ASN A 282 -1.96 -2.75 -17.93
C ASN A 282 -3.36 -3.38 -18.13
N LYS A 283 -3.49 -4.71 -18.15
CA LYS A 283 -4.77 -5.43 -18.25
C LYS A 283 -5.13 -6.17 -16.96
N LEU A 284 -4.29 -6.14 -15.94
CA LEU A 284 -4.53 -6.83 -14.66
C LEU A 284 -5.87 -6.40 -14.04
N GLY A 285 -6.68 -7.38 -13.65
CA GLY A 285 -7.97 -7.21 -12.97
C GLY A 285 -9.05 -6.40 -13.70
N GLY A 286 -8.82 -6.02 -14.96
CA GLY A 286 -9.78 -5.29 -15.78
C GLY A 286 -9.78 -3.76 -15.58
N LYS A 287 -10.91 -3.13 -15.94
CA LYS A 287 -11.05 -1.66 -15.95
C LYS A 287 -10.93 -1.06 -14.56
N TYR A 288 -11.63 -1.65 -13.58
CA TYR A 288 -11.78 -1.15 -12.21
C TYR A 288 -10.82 -1.82 -11.20
N PHE A 289 -9.72 -2.41 -11.67
CA PHE A 289 -8.78 -3.08 -10.78
C PHE A 289 -8.22 -2.09 -9.74
N LEU A 290 -8.36 -2.45 -8.48
CA LEU A 290 -8.04 -1.70 -7.26
C LEU A 290 -8.85 -0.42 -7.04
N MET A 291 -9.88 -0.17 -7.85
CA MET A 291 -10.76 0.98 -7.61
C MET A 291 -11.76 0.66 -6.49
N PRO A 292 -11.95 1.57 -5.53
CA PRO A 292 -13.04 1.48 -4.56
C PRO A 292 -14.38 1.76 -5.22
N ASP A 293 -15.47 1.49 -4.52
CA ASP A 293 -16.81 1.84 -5.00
C ASP A 293 -16.96 3.38 -5.00
N PRO A 294 -17.11 4.03 -6.18
CA PRO A 294 -17.20 5.47 -6.28
C PRO A 294 -18.50 6.02 -5.67
N ARG A 295 -19.52 5.17 -5.47
CA ARG A 295 -20.82 5.59 -4.89
C ARG A 295 -20.73 5.83 -3.40
N LYS A 296 -19.76 5.18 -2.74
CA LYS A 296 -19.43 5.34 -1.32
C LYS A 296 -18.43 6.49 -1.07
N VAL A 297 -18.00 7.19 -2.11
CA VAL A 297 -17.07 8.32 -2.01
C VAL A 297 -17.84 9.63 -2.08
N LYS A 298 -17.63 10.47 -1.05
CA LYS A 298 -18.25 11.78 -0.98
C LYS A 298 -17.57 12.76 -1.94
N PHE A 299 -18.36 13.66 -2.52
CA PHE A 299 -17.86 14.83 -3.24
C PHE A 299 -18.15 16.05 -2.37
N THR A 300 -17.18 16.45 -1.56
CA THR A 300 -17.26 17.63 -0.70
C THR A 300 -16.47 18.77 -1.36
N THR A 301 -16.33 19.89 -0.67
CA THR A 301 -15.49 21.01 -1.16
C THR A 301 -14.50 21.49 -0.12
N GLN A 302 -14.85 21.36 1.15
CA GLN A 302 -14.04 21.77 2.29
C GLN A 302 -14.41 20.92 3.53
N PHE A 303 -13.42 20.70 4.39
CA PHE A 303 -13.59 20.24 5.76
C PHE A 303 -13.21 21.38 6.69
N LEU A 304 -14.01 21.61 7.73
CA LEU A 304 -13.73 22.58 8.79
C LEU A 304 -13.71 21.84 10.13
N ALA A 305 -12.68 22.09 10.92
CA ALA A 305 -12.53 21.58 12.27
C ALA A 305 -12.40 22.76 13.24
N GLY A 306 -13.19 22.73 14.32
CA GLY A 306 -13.05 23.65 15.45
C GLY A 306 -12.41 22.91 16.63
N TYR A 307 -11.42 23.52 17.25
CA TYR A 307 -10.71 22.97 18.40
C TYR A 307 -11.25 23.55 19.70
N LYS A 308 -10.98 22.84 20.81
CA LYS A 308 -11.47 23.24 22.16
C LYS A 308 -10.93 24.61 22.62
N ASP A 309 -9.80 25.04 22.07
CA ASP A 309 -9.18 26.34 22.34
C ASP A 309 -9.80 27.49 21.53
N GLY A 310 -10.82 27.21 20.70
CA GLY A 310 -11.49 28.19 19.86
C GLY A 310 -10.81 28.43 18.51
N SER A 311 -9.67 27.79 18.25
CA SER A 311 -9.03 27.83 16.93
C SER A 311 -9.82 26.99 15.91
N ALA A 312 -9.68 27.34 14.63
CA ALA A 312 -10.32 26.62 13.53
C ALA A 312 -9.29 26.29 12.44
N TRP A 313 -9.50 25.16 11.79
CA TRP A 313 -8.69 24.68 10.69
C TRP A 313 -9.58 24.24 9.54
N GLY A 314 -9.15 24.51 8.31
CA GLY A 314 -9.96 24.21 7.13
C GLY A 314 -9.13 23.94 5.88
N GLN A 315 -9.39 22.82 5.23
CA GLN A 315 -8.79 22.47 3.93
C GLN A 315 -9.82 21.76 3.04
N ASP A 316 -9.58 21.77 1.73
CA ASP A 316 -10.30 20.90 0.80
C ASP A 316 -9.81 19.44 0.88
N GLU A 317 -10.45 18.53 0.13
CA GLU A 317 -10.12 17.10 0.16
C GLU A 317 -8.76 16.75 -0.45
N TYR A 318 -8.11 17.73 -1.08
CA TYR A 318 -6.74 17.66 -1.56
C TYR A 318 -5.76 18.36 -0.61
N GLY A 319 -6.23 18.86 0.53
CA GLY A 319 -5.40 19.49 1.53
C GLY A 319 -4.98 20.93 1.23
N ARG A 320 -5.70 21.62 0.34
CA ARG A 320 -5.45 23.05 0.06
C ARG A 320 -6.25 23.90 1.02
N TRP A 321 -5.66 24.99 1.49
CA TRP A 321 -6.42 26.10 2.05
C TRP A 321 -7.20 26.74 0.91
N SER A 322 -8.47 26.40 0.77
CA SER A 322 -9.26 26.75 -0.40
C SER A 322 -9.67 28.21 -0.39
N ASP A 323 -9.38 28.92 -1.49
CA ASP A 323 -10.13 30.11 -1.89
C ASP A 323 -11.11 29.71 -3.01
N ASP A 324 -12.31 29.27 -2.61
CA ASP A 324 -13.37 28.85 -3.54
C ASP A 324 -13.86 29.98 -4.47
N LYS A 325 -13.34 31.20 -4.31
CA LYS A 325 -13.65 32.34 -5.17
C LYS A 325 -12.85 32.35 -6.47
N ASP A 326 -11.79 31.54 -6.62
CA ASP A 326 -11.05 31.46 -7.89
C ASP A 326 -11.89 30.76 -8.98
N PRO A 327 -12.26 31.48 -10.08
CA PRO A 327 -13.04 30.89 -11.17
C PRO A 327 -12.38 29.68 -11.83
N LYS A 328 -11.04 29.59 -11.82
CA LYS A 328 -10.30 28.44 -12.37
C LYS A 328 -10.50 27.20 -11.51
N VAL A 329 -10.45 27.34 -10.19
CA VAL A 329 -10.69 26.24 -9.24
C VAL A 329 -12.11 25.73 -9.37
N LYS A 330 -13.09 26.65 -9.45
CA LYS A 330 -14.50 26.28 -9.67
C LYS A 330 -14.70 25.48 -10.96
N LYS A 331 -14.13 25.93 -12.08
CA LYS A 331 -14.23 25.23 -13.38
C LYS A 331 -13.60 23.83 -13.34
N LEU A 332 -12.49 23.67 -12.62
CA LEU A 332 -11.84 22.37 -12.43
C LEU A 332 -12.75 21.42 -11.63
N ARG A 333 -13.33 21.90 -10.52
CA ARG A 333 -14.27 21.13 -9.70
C ARG A 333 -15.53 20.73 -10.47
N ASP A 334 -16.10 21.62 -11.28
CA ASP A 334 -17.27 21.30 -12.11
C ASP A 334 -16.98 20.18 -13.12
N LYS A 335 -15.76 20.19 -13.68
CA LYS A 335 -15.31 19.13 -14.60
C LYS A 335 -15.14 17.81 -13.86
N GLU A 336 -14.46 17.84 -12.72
CA GLU A 336 -14.23 16.68 -11.85
C GLU A 336 -15.54 16.05 -11.40
N PHE A 337 -16.52 16.86 -10.97
CA PHE A 337 -17.84 16.39 -10.58
C PHE A 337 -18.55 15.64 -11.70
N LYS A 338 -18.54 16.20 -12.93
CA LYS A 338 -19.13 15.54 -14.10
C LYS A 338 -18.46 14.20 -14.44
N GLU A 339 -17.13 14.15 -14.37
CA GLU A 339 -16.39 12.90 -14.59
C GLU A 339 -16.69 11.87 -13.50
N PHE A 340 -16.82 12.30 -12.24
CA PHE A 340 -17.13 11.43 -11.12
C PHE A 340 -18.55 10.85 -11.19
N GLU A 341 -19.54 11.66 -11.53
CA GLU A 341 -20.91 11.18 -11.77
C GLU A 341 -20.96 10.20 -12.96
N GLY A 342 -20.18 10.46 -14.01
CA GLY A 342 -19.99 9.51 -15.10
C GLY A 342 -19.36 8.19 -14.64
N HIS A 343 -18.38 8.26 -13.73
CA HIS A 343 -17.76 7.08 -13.14
C HIS A 343 -18.77 6.25 -12.35
N LYS A 344 -19.59 6.87 -11.48
CA LYS A 344 -20.66 6.18 -10.74
C LYS A 344 -21.64 5.46 -11.67
N LYS A 345 -22.13 6.14 -12.71
CA LYS A 345 -23.02 5.51 -13.72
C LYS A 345 -22.37 4.33 -14.43
N SER A 346 -21.09 4.47 -14.79
CA SER A 346 -20.33 3.40 -15.41
C SER A 346 -20.07 2.23 -14.46
N TRP A 347 -20.00 2.50 -13.15
CA TRP A 347 -19.89 1.49 -12.10
C TRP A 347 -21.21 0.74 -11.92
N ASP A 348 -22.35 1.45 -11.81
CA ASP A 348 -23.69 0.85 -11.73
C ASP A 348 -23.97 -0.07 -12.93
N SER A 349 -23.57 0.36 -14.12
CA SER A 349 -23.71 -0.46 -15.34
C SER A 349 -22.93 -1.78 -15.27
N LYS A 350 -21.87 -1.84 -14.46
CA LYS A 350 -20.99 -3.02 -14.34
C LYS A 350 -21.33 -3.91 -13.14
N PHE A 351 -21.70 -3.31 -12.01
CA PHE A 351 -21.86 -3.99 -10.73
C PHE A 351 -23.30 -3.98 -10.20
N GLY A 352 -24.25 -3.38 -10.94
CA GLY A 352 -25.61 -3.13 -10.48
C GLY A 352 -25.70 -1.88 -9.59
N PRO A 353 -26.90 -1.35 -9.35
CA PRO A 353 -27.11 -0.19 -8.47
C PRO A 353 -26.75 -0.51 -7.03
N LEU A 354 -26.40 0.52 -6.24
CA LEU A 354 -26.11 0.35 -4.81
C LEU A 354 -27.42 0.08 -4.07
N ASP A 355 -27.39 -0.84 -3.13
CA ASP A 355 -28.54 -1.09 -2.26
C ASP A 355 -28.88 0.16 -1.43
N LYS A 356 -30.17 0.39 -1.19
CA LYS A 356 -30.65 1.61 -0.53
C LYS A 356 -30.23 1.66 0.95
N GLU A 357 -30.24 0.52 1.66
CA GLU A 357 -29.79 0.45 3.05
C GLU A 357 -28.27 0.65 3.15
N GLU A 358 -27.53 0.16 2.17
CA GLU A 358 -26.09 0.39 2.08
C GLU A 358 -25.77 1.86 1.76
N TRP A 359 -26.55 2.49 0.89
CA TRP A 359 -26.40 3.92 0.53
C TRP A 359 -26.61 4.85 1.74
N LEU A 360 -27.59 4.54 2.61
CA LEU A 360 -27.89 5.33 3.82
C LEU A 360 -26.70 5.43 4.80
N LYS A 361 -25.72 4.52 4.73
CA LYS A 361 -24.52 4.56 5.58
C LYS A 361 -23.51 5.63 5.13
N TYR A 362 -23.64 6.16 3.91
CA TYR A 362 -22.66 7.03 3.27
C TYR A 362 -23.18 8.42 2.92
N ILE A 363 -24.44 8.73 3.21
CA ILE A 363 -24.94 10.11 3.34
C ILE A 363 -24.63 10.58 4.76
#